data_AF-A0A6J3CDK5-F1
#
_entry.id   AF-A0A6J3CDK5-F1
#
_cell.length_a   1.000
_cell.length_b   1.000
_cell.length_c   1.000
_cell.angle_alpha   90.00
_cell.angle_beta   90.00
_cell.angle_gamma   90.00
#
_symmetry.space_group_name_H-M   'P 1'
#
loop_
_entity.id
_entity.type
_entity.pdbx_description
1 polymer ?
#
loop_
_entity_poly.entity_id
_entity_poly.type
_entity_poly.pdbx_seq_one_letter_code
_entity_poly.pdbx_strand_id
1 'polypeptide(L)'
;MRPGLLRAAACGYRQGQSPAPGTREYFYYIDHRGQLFLDDAKVKNFITCFKDERFLTFFFERLRPNRSGRYEAAFPYLSPCGRERNYVRCEDRPVVFTRLLPPGTTGTTSTTSSATGSTAAPQMLSYCGGGERLAVPFEPPRLALRPENGRLYHPAPARAGGVGLVSSALADEWSQAFEYGAGAGRPPTHFTWRGARYELSHELLALLRGDGGGPAGRGDADGVGGVGRG
;
A
#
# COMPACT_ATOMS: atom_id res chain seq x y z
N MET A 1 12.82 16.71 14.94
CA MET A 1 11.95 17.07 13.79
C MET A 1 11.47 15.79 13.12
N ARG A 2 10.15 15.60 12.89
CA ARG A 2 9.59 14.35 12.35
C ARG A 2 9.82 14.26 10.81
N PRO A 3 10.51 13.23 10.29
CA PRO A 3 10.90 13.14 8.87
C PRO A 3 9.81 12.52 7.97
N GLY A 4 8.54 12.91 8.15
CA GLY A 4 7.40 12.39 7.37
C GLY A 4 6.55 13.46 6.68
N LEU A 5 6.94 14.73 6.78
CA LEU A 5 6.20 15.87 6.21
C LEU A 5 7.04 16.61 5.17
N LEU A 6 7.71 15.90 4.27
CA LEU A 6 8.33 16.51 3.10
C LEU A 6 7.23 16.98 2.13
N ARG A 7 6.71 18.18 2.44
CA ARG A 7 6.32 19.27 1.54
C ARG A 7 5.20 19.00 0.51
N ALA A 8 3.99 18.71 0.98
CA ALA A 8 2.78 19.13 0.24
C ALA A 8 2.79 20.67 0.00
N ALA A 9 3.33 21.44 0.96
CA ALA A 9 3.42 22.90 0.89
C ALA A 9 4.32 23.45 -0.23
N ALA A 10 5.19 22.65 -0.88
CA ALA A 10 6.09 23.16 -1.91
C ALA A 10 5.53 23.07 -3.34
N CYS A 11 4.44 22.34 -3.55
CA CYS A 11 3.98 22.04 -4.91
C CYS A 11 3.04 23.09 -5.53
N GLY A 12 2.71 24.16 -4.79
CA GLY A 12 1.93 25.30 -5.32
C GLY A 12 0.55 24.95 -5.91
N TYR A 13 0.01 23.76 -5.63
CA TYR A 13 -1.27 23.33 -6.15
C TYR A 13 -2.43 23.97 -5.39
N ARG A 14 -3.59 24.05 -6.05
CA ARG A 14 -4.88 24.41 -5.45
C ARG A 14 -5.89 23.31 -5.75
N GLN A 15 -6.64 22.86 -4.75
CA GLN A 15 -7.68 21.86 -5.00
C GLN A 15 -8.72 22.35 -5.99
N GLY A 16 -9.09 21.47 -6.92
CA GLY A 16 -10.10 21.76 -7.94
C GLY A 16 -9.66 22.78 -8.98
N GLN A 17 -8.36 23.04 -9.12
CA GLN A 17 -7.83 23.97 -10.12
C GLN A 17 -8.11 23.49 -11.56
N SER A 18 -8.21 24.44 -12.49
CA SER A 18 -8.48 24.16 -13.91
C SER A 18 -7.37 24.76 -14.78
N PRO A 19 -6.24 24.06 -14.98
CA PRO A 19 -5.10 24.60 -15.72
C PRO A 19 -5.38 24.76 -17.22
N ALA A 20 -6.41 24.07 -17.74
CA ALA A 20 -6.84 24.15 -19.13
C ALA A 20 -8.38 24.00 -19.21
N PRO A 21 -9.02 24.52 -20.27
CA PRO A 21 -10.45 24.35 -20.49
C PRO A 21 -10.87 22.88 -20.41
N GLY A 22 -11.87 22.60 -19.59
CA GLY A 22 -12.41 21.25 -19.45
C GLY A 22 -11.53 20.25 -18.69
N THR A 23 -10.42 20.69 -18.06
CA THR A 23 -9.61 19.85 -17.17
C THR A 23 -9.71 20.36 -15.73
N ARG A 24 -10.01 19.47 -14.78
CA ARG A 24 -9.96 19.77 -13.33
C ARG A 24 -8.90 18.91 -12.67
N GLU A 25 -8.13 19.49 -11.76
CA GLU A 25 -7.10 18.78 -11.00
C GLU A 25 -7.46 18.74 -9.51
N TYR A 26 -7.43 17.53 -8.95
CA TYR A 26 -7.61 17.27 -7.53
C TYR A 26 -6.40 16.50 -6.99
N PHE A 27 -6.14 16.66 -5.71
CA PHE A 27 -4.95 16.14 -5.05
C PHE A 27 -5.37 15.32 -3.83
N TYR A 28 -4.86 14.10 -3.75
CA TYR A 28 -5.26 13.12 -2.75
C TYR A 28 -4.07 12.56 -1.99
N TYR A 29 -4.36 12.13 -0.77
CA TYR A 29 -3.46 11.41 0.11
C TYR A 29 -4.05 10.05 0.47
N ILE A 30 -3.22 9.00 0.44
CA ILE A 30 -3.54 7.67 0.97
C ILE A 30 -2.68 7.40 2.20
N ASP A 31 -3.29 7.03 3.32
CA ASP A 31 -2.57 6.65 4.54
C ASP A 31 -2.18 5.15 4.58
N HIS A 32 -1.45 4.74 5.63
CA HIS A 32 -1.09 3.33 5.86
C HIS A 32 -2.28 2.40 6.15
N ARG A 33 -3.50 2.93 6.30
CA ARG A 33 -4.75 2.16 6.47
C ARG A 33 -5.52 2.03 5.17
N GLY A 34 -5.02 2.58 4.07
CA GLY A 34 -5.70 2.58 2.77
C GLY A 34 -6.84 3.58 2.67
N GLN A 35 -6.93 4.54 3.60
CA GLN A 35 -7.95 5.57 3.59
C GLN A 35 -7.56 6.70 2.62
N LEU A 36 -8.53 7.13 1.82
CA LEU A 36 -8.35 8.19 0.83
C LEU A 36 -8.84 9.53 1.40
N PHE A 37 -8.04 10.58 1.23
CA PHE A 37 -8.32 11.94 1.68
C PHE A 37 -8.01 12.95 0.59
N LEU A 38 -8.65 14.12 0.65
CA LEU A 38 -8.09 15.31 0.00
C LEU A 38 -6.76 15.67 0.65
N ASP A 39 -5.77 16.00 -0.18
CA ASP A 39 -4.40 16.19 0.29
C ASP A 39 -4.25 17.37 1.26
N ASP A 40 -4.98 18.45 1.01
CA ASP A 40 -5.02 19.67 1.82
C ASP A 40 -5.99 19.60 3.01
N ALA A 41 -6.66 18.46 3.23
CA ALA A 41 -7.53 18.29 4.39
C ALA A 41 -6.72 18.51 5.69
N LYS A 42 -7.15 19.48 6.50
CA LYS A 42 -6.49 19.87 7.76
C LYS A 42 -6.41 18.70 8.76
N VAL A 43 -7.47 17.92 8.82
CA VAL A 43 -7.58 16.73 9.66
C VAL A 43 -7.78 15.53 8.72
N LYS A 44 -7.00 14.47 8.96
CA LYS A 44 -7.09 13.20 8.22
C LYS A 44 -7.38 12.10 9.22
N ASN A 45 -8.66 11.78 9.37
CA ASN A 45 -9.14 10.72 10.26
C ASN A 45 -10.33 9.99 9.64
N PHE A 46 -10.86 9.00 10.34
CA PHE A 46 -11.97 8.20 9.83
C PHE A 46 -13.19 9.05 9.41
N ILE A 47 -13.48 10.18 10.06
CA ILE A 47 -14.63 11.02 9.69
C ILE A 47 -14.40 11.72 8.35
N THR A 48 -13.17 12.19 8.09
CA THR A 48 -12.83 12.99 6.91
C THR A 48 -12.41 12.17 5.68
N CYS A 49 -12.25 10.85 5.80
CA CYS A 49 -11.90 10.01 4.66
C CYS A 49 -13.10 9.77 3.74
N PHE A 50 -12.83 9.55 2.45
CA PHE A 50 -13.82 9.02 1.52
C PHE A 50 -14.18 7.58 1.90
N LYS A 51 -15.47 7.24 1.79
CA LYS A 51 -16.01 5.92 2.18
C LYS A 51 -16.96 5.32 1.15
N ASP A 52 -17.37 6.09 0.14
CA ASP A 52 -18.30 5.59 -0.87
C ASP A 52 -17.62 4.51 -1.72
N GLU A 53 -18.09 3.28 -1.61
CA GLU A 53 -17.46 2.11 -2.23
C GLU A 53 -17.38 2.24 -3.75
N ARG A 54 -18.40 2.83 -4.40
CA ARG A 54 -18.42 3.01 -5.86
C ARG A 54 -17.36 4.00 -6.31
N PHE A 55 -17.25 5.13 -5.61
CA PHE A 55 -16.20 6.11 -5.84
C PHE A 55 -14.81 5.51 -5.61
N LEU A 56 -14.59 4.82 -4.49
CA LEU A 56 -13.30 4.18 -4.18
C LEU A 56 -12.94 3.14 -5.25
N THR A 57 -13.89 2.28 -5.62
CA THR A 57 -13.70 1.30 -6.71
C THR A 57 -13.26 2.00 -7.98
N PHE A 58 -14.02 3.00 -8.43
CA PHE A 58 -13.71 3.75 -9.64
C PHE A 58 -12.31 4.38 -9.58
N PHE A 59 -11.96 4.96 -8.44
CA PHE A 59 -10.70 5.66 -8.20
C PHE A 59 -9.50 4.71 -8.26
N PHE A 60 -9.54 3.62 -7.49
CA PHE A 60 -8.42 2.68 -7.38
C PHE A 60 -8.27 1.76 -8.59
N GLU A 61 -9.36 1.47 -9.32
CA GLU A 61 -9.28 0.72 -10.59
C GLU A 61 -8.48 1.46 -11.66
N ARG A 62 -8.49 2.79 -11.64
CA ARG A 62 -7.82 3.64 -12.64
C ARG A 62 -6.46 4.16 -12.16
N LEU A 63 -6.12 3.91 -10.90
CA LEU A 63 -4.89 4.38 -10.29
C LEU A 63 -3.67 3.79 -10.98
N ARG A 64 -2.74 4.67 -11.37
CA ARG A 64 -1.52 4.31 -12.09
C ARG A 64 -0.36 5.25 -11.75
N PRO A 65 0.90 4.87 -12.04
CA PRO A 65 2.03 5.79 -11.97
C PRO A 65 1.74 7.09 -12.71
N ASN A 66 2.07 8.21 -12.09
CA ASN A 66 1.94 9.52 -12.69
C ASN A 66 3.06 9.72 -13.71
N ARG A 67 2.67 9.85 -14.97
CA ARG A 67 3.53 10.16 -16.11
C ARG A 67 2.93 11.30 -16.95
N SER A 68 2.21 12.21 -16.30
CA SER A 68 1.48 13.28 -16.99
C SER A 68 2.35 14.50 -17.32
N GLY A 69 3.61 14.53 -16.86
CA GLY A 69 4.48 15.69 -16.86
C GLY A 69 4.16 16.71 -15.76
N ARG A 70 3.18 16.46 -14.90
CA ARG A 70 2.75 17.38 -13.83
C ARG A 70 2.81 16.69 -12.49
N TYR A 71 3.44 17.36 -11.52
CA TYR A 71 3.48 16.96 -10.12
C TYR A 71 4.08 15.56 -9.84
N GLU A 72 4.76 14.93 -10.80
CA GLU A 72 5.19 13.53 -10.71
C GLU A 72 6.02 13.22 -9.47
N ALA A 73 6.93 14.13 -9.08
CA ALA A 73 7.77 13.95 -7.91
C ALA A 73 6.99 14.03 -6.58
N ALA A 74 5.98 14.90 -6.50
CA ALA A 74 5.21 15.11 -5.27
C ALA A 74 3.98 14.21 -5.18
N PHE A 75 3.43 13.81 -6.32
CA PHE A 75 2.26 12.97 -6.51
C PHE A 75 2.59 11.88 -7.54
N PRO A 76 3.27 10.81 -7.10
CA PRO A 76 3.79 9.76 -7.98
C PRO A 76 2.71 8.88 -8.62
N TYR A 77 1.44 9.05 -8.24
CA TYR A 77 0.32 8.33 -8.83
C TYR A 77 -0.77 9.28 -9.33
N LEU A 78 -1.57 8.79 -10.26
CA LEU A 78 -2.66 9.51 -10.91
C LEU A 78 -3.85 8.57 -11.11
N SER A 79 -5.05 8.99 -10.72
CA SER A 79 -6.30 8.35 -11.10
C SER A 79 -7.09 9.26 -12.05
N PRO A 80 -7.16 8.96 -13.36
CA PRO A 80 -7.97 9.74 -14.30
C PRO A 80 -9.47 9.48 -14.12
N CYS A 81 -10.29 10.53 -14.11
CA CYS A 81 -11.75 10.44 -14.02
C CYS A 81 -12.40 11.35 -15.07
N GLY A 82 -12.51 10.86 -16.31
CA GLY A 82 -13.01 11.67 -17.44
C GLY A 82 -12.18 12.94 -17.64
N ARG A 83 -12.79 14.09 -17.33
CA ARG A 83 -12.18 15.43 -17.38
C ARG A 83 -11.32 15.78 -16.16
N GLU A 84 -11.37 14.95 -15.12
CA GLU A 84 -10.63 15.16 -13.88
C GLU A 84 -9.30 14.39 -13.90
N ARG A 85 -8.30 14.98 -13.25
CA ARG A 85 -6.98 14.40 -12.99
C ARG A 85 -6.77 14.39 -11.48
N ASN A 86 -6.81 13.20 -10.90
CA ASN A 86 -6.67 13.03 -9.45
C ASN A 86 -5.23 12.61 -9.15
N TYR A 87 -4.38 13.56 -8.80
CA TYR A 87 -2.99 13.33 -8.41
C TYR A 87 -2.94 12.77 -7.00
N VAL A 88 -2.10 11.77 -6.77
CA VAL A 88 -2.10 10.99 -5.53
C VAL A 88 -0.70 10.81 -5.02
N ARG A 89 -0.52 11.09 -3.74
CA ARG A 89 0.63 10.65 -2.95
C ARG A 89 0.15 9.73 -1.83
N CYS A 90 1.03 8.88 -1.34
CA CYS A 90 0.71 7.92 -0.30
C CYS A 90 1.79 7.89 0.77
N GLU A 91 1.45 7.37 1.95
CA GLU A 91 2.41 7.18 3.04
C GLU A 91 3.46 6.11 2.71
N ASP A 92 3.05 5.04 2.02
CA ASP A 92 3.92 3.93 1.63
C ASP A 92 3.59 3.46 0.22
N ARG A 93 2.50 2.71 0.07
CA ARG A 93 1.98 2.23 -1.22
C ARG A 93 0.57 2.75 -1.47
N PRO A 94 0.18 2.92 -2.74
CA PRO A 94 -1.17 3.36 -3.10
C PRO A 94 -2.22 2.27 -2.93
N VAL A 95 -1.82 1.00 -2.84
CA VAL A 95 -2.69 -0.14 -2.54
C VAL A 95 -2.38 -0.61 -1.13
N VAL A 96 -3.41 -0.65 -0.28
CA VAL A 96 -3.32 -1.14 1.09
C VAL A 96 -4.38 -2.20 1.33
N PHE A 97 -3.95 -3.43 1.58
CA PHE A 97 -4.80 -4.56 1.92
C PHE A 97 -5.27 -4.47 3.37
N THR A 98 -6.57 -4.48 3.57
CA THR A 98 -7.18 -4.23 4.88
C THR A 98 -8.00 -5.41 5.38
N ARG A 99 -8.37 -6.35 4.50
CA ARG A 99 -9.28 -7.42 4.88
C ARG A 99 -9.14 -8.66 3.99
N LEU A 100 -9.16 -9.84 4.61
CA LEU A 100 -9.50 -11.08 3.93
C LEU A 100 -11.01 -11.23 3.77
N LEU A 101 -11.45 -11.51 2.55
CA LEU A 101 -12.86 -11.78 2.27
C LEU A 101 -13.22 -13.22 2.67
N PRO A 102 -14.50 -13.49 2.95
CA PRO A 102 -14.98 -14.84 3.21
C PRO A 102 -14.64 -15.81 2.07
N PRO A 103 -14.47 -17.11 2.37
CA PRO A 103 -14.35 -18.13 1.32
C PRO A 103 -15.53 -18.08 0.35
N GLY A 104 -15.26 -18.21 -0.96
CA GLY A 104 -16.29 -18.21 -2.00
C GLY A 104 -16.61 -16.83 -2.60
N THR A 105 -16.06 -15.74 -2.05
CA THR A 105 -16.16 -14.42 -2.68
C THR A 105 -15.35 -14.35 -3.97
N THR A 106 -15.95 -13.86 -5.06
CA THR A 106 -15.26 -13.60 -6.34
C THR A 106 -14.85 -12.13 -6.43
N GLY A 107 -13.59 -11.86 -6.73
CA GLY A 107 -13.09 -10.49 -6.92
C GLY A 107 -12.99 -10.09 -8.40
N THR A 108 -12.72 -8.80 -8.65
CA THR A 108 -12.69 -8.20 -10.01
C THR A 108 -11.54 -8.65 -10.90
N THR A 109 -10.61 -9.47 -10.39
CA THR A 109 -9.47 -9.99 -11.16
C THR A 109 -9.46 -11.52 -11.19
N SER A 110 -10.55 -12.11 -11.68
CA SER A 110 -10.49 -13.46 -12.25
C SER A 110 -9.86 -13.39 -13.64
N THR A 111 -8.56 -13.13 -13.72
CA THR A 111 -7.78 -13.58 -14.88
C THR A 111 -7.33 -15.00 -14.58
N THR A 112 -7.92 -15.93 -15.31
CA THR A 112 -7.66 -17.35 -15.32
C THR A 112 -6.16 -17.65 -15.46
N SER A 113 -5.57 -18.18 -14.39
CA SER A 113 -4.63 -19.30 -14.47
C SER A 113 -4.27 -19.77 -13.06
N SER A 114 -5.01 -20.74 -12.53
CA SER A 114 -4.43 -21.70 -11.58
C SER A 114 -4.42 -23.06 -12.27
N ALA A 115 -3.25 -23.39 -12.82
CA ALA A 115 -2.86 -24.76 -13.09
C ALA A 115 -2.30 -25.35 -11.78
N THR A 116 -3.19 -25.59 -10.82
CA THR A 116 -2.89 -26.43 -9.66
C THR A 116 -4.20 -27.07 -9.24
N GLY A 117 -4.22 -28.40 -9.11
CA GLY A 117 -5.41 -29.23 -8.89
C GLY A 117 -6.10 -29.04 -7.53
N SER A 118 -6.33 -27.79 -7.10
CA SER A 118 -7.19 -27.42 -5.99
C SER A 118 -8.51 -26.91 -6.54
N THR A 119 -9.59 -27.61 -6.23
CA THR A 119 -10.96 -27.27 -6.63
C THR A 119 -11.58 -26.12 -5.81
N ALA A 120 -10.89 -25.63 -4.78
CA ALA A 120 -11.36 -24.52 -3.96
C ALA A 120 -10.87 -23.17 -4.50
N ALA A 121 -11.80 -22.23 -4.67
CA ALA A 121 -11.47 -20.86 -5.04
C ALA A 121 -10.49 -20.23 -4.02
N PRO A 122 -9.47 -19.48 -4.47
CA PRO A 122 -8.52 -18.83 -3.57
C PRO A 122 -9.25 -17.82 -2.69
N GLN A 123 -8.79 -17.67 -1.44
CA GLN A 123 -9.30 -16.60 -0.59
C GLN A 123 -8.86 -15.25 -1.15
N MET A 124 -9.71 -14.23 -1.06
CA MET A 124 -9.45 -12.93 -1.67
C MET A 124 -8.99 -11.90 -0.62
N LEU A 125 -8.00 -11.07 -0.97
CA LEU A 125 -7.57 -9.90 -0.20
C LEU A 125 -8.19 -8.63 -0.79
N SER A 126 -8.98 -7.95 0.02
CA SER A 126 -9.59 -6.66 -0.30
C SER A 126 -8.67 -5.50 0.11
N TYR A 127 -8.72 -4.41 -0.66
CA TYR A 127 -7.92 -3.22 -0.43
C TYR A 127 -8.74 -1.93 -0.49
N CYS A 128 -8.22 -0.91 0.20
CA CYS A 128 -8.65 0.49 0.11
C CYS A 128 -10.18 0.73 0.24
N GLY A 129 -10.87 -0.11 1.01
CA GLY A 129 -12.30 0.03 1.29
C GLY A 129 -13.24 -0.34 0.15
N GLY A 130 -12.76 -0.96 -0.94
CA GLY A 130 -13.59 -1.34 -2.09
C GLY A 130 -14.21 -2.74 -2.02
N GLY A 131 -14.13 -3.43 -0.88
CA GLY A 131 -14.78 -4.72 -0.67
C GLY A 131 -14.41 -5.76 -1.73
N GLU A 132 -15.41 -6.47 -2.25
CA GLU A 132 -15.24 -7.49 -3.29
C GLU A 132 -14.83 -6.89 -4.65
N ARG A 133 -15.14 -5.61 -4.88
CA ARG A 133 -14.81 -4.90 -6.12
C ARG A 133 -13.34 -4.55 -6.23
N LEU A 134 -12.67 -4.36 -5.10
CA LEU A 134 -11.23 -4.13 -5.02
C LEU A 134 -10.60 -5.28 -4.25
N ALA A 135 -10.48 -6.44 -4.91
CA ALA A 135 -9.87 -7.61 -4.32
C ALA A 135 -8.99 -8.39 -5.31
N VAL A 136 -7.94 -9.00 -4.79
CA VAL A 136 -7.00 -9.87 -5.52
C VAL A 136 -6.89 -11.23 -4.82
N PRO A 137 -6.50 -12.30 -5.52
CA PRO A 137 -6.22 -13.58 -4.86
C PRO A 137 -5.15 -13.43 -3.78
N PHE A 138 -5.38 -14.03 -2.62
CA PHE A 138 -4.36 -14.14 -1.59
C PHE A 138 -3.33 -15.19 -2.04
N GLU A 139 -2.07 -14.78 -2.03
CA GLU A 139 -0.92 -15.61 -2.46
C GLU A 139 0.05 -15.69 -1.27
N PRO A 140 -0.15 -16.63 -0.33
CA PRO A 140 0.67 -16.74 0.87
C PRO A 140 2.19 -16.81 0.61
N PRO A 141 2.68 -17.58 -0.38
CA PRO A 141 4.11 -17.65 -0.70
C PRO A 141 4.75 -16.31 -1.12
N ARG A 142 3.93 -15.35 -1.57
CA ARG A 142 4.42 -14.08 -2.12
C ARG A 142 4.34 -12.93 -1.11
N LEU A 143 4.01 -13.23 0.14
CA LEU A 143 4.17 -12.27 1.23
C LEU A 143 5.64 -11.89 1.40
N ALA A 144 5.89 -10.62 1.65
CA ALA A 144 7.24 -10.12 1.88
C ALA A 144 7.25 -9.16 3.06
N LEU A 145 7.90 -9.57 4.15
CA LEU A 145 8.22 -8.68 5.27
C LEU A 145 9.51 -7.93 4.94
N ARG A 146 9.45 -6.58 4.96
CA ARG A 146 10.62 -5.73 4.77
C ARG A 146 11.32 -5.52 6.13
N PRO A 147 12.56 -6.02 6.33
CA PRO A 147 13.24 -5.93 7.64
C PRO A 147 13.49 -4.49 8.12
N GLU A 148 13.71 -3.56 7.20
CA GLU A 148 14.11 -2.19 7.52
C GLU A 148 13.01 -1.38 8.24
N ASN A 149 11.75 -1.72 8.03
CA ASN A 149 10.60 -1.01 8.63
C ASN A 149 9.55 -1.94 9.26
N GLY A 150 9.76 -3.26 9.19
CA GLY A 150 8.84 -4.27 9.71
C GLY A 150 7.50 -4.36 8.96
N ARG A 151 7.34 -3.69 7.82
CA ARG A 151 6.08 -3.68 7.07
C ARG A 151 5.94 -4.92 6.21
N LEU A 152 4.71 -5.43 6.11
CA LEU A 152 4.36 -6.59 5.31
C LEU A 152 3.76 -6.16 3.97
N TYR A 153 4.13 -6.84 2.90
CA TYR A 153 3.70 -6.52 1.54
C TYR A 153 3.18 -7.76 0.81
N HIS A 154 2.29 -7.55 -0.15
CA HIS A 154 1.66 -8.58 -1.00
C HIS A 154 1.55 -8.08 -2.45
N PRO A 155 1.56 -8.96 -3.48
CA PRO A 155 1.36 -8.55 -4.86
C PRO A 155 0.07 -7.74 -5.06
N ALA A 156 0.19 -6.60 -5.72
CA ALA A 156 -0.94 -5.73 -6.05
C ALA A 156 -1.10 -5.60 -7.58
N PRO A 157 -2.21 -5.03 -8.07
CA PRO A 157 -2.38 -4.81 -9.50
C PRO A 157 -1.16 -4.08 -10.11
N ALA A 158 -0.58 -4.66 -11.18
CA ALA A 158 0.62 -4.13 -11.84
C ALA A 158 0.44 -2.65 -12.25
N ARG A 159 -0.77 -2.29 -12.70
CA ARG A 159 -1.14 -0.92 -13.04
C ARG A 159 -0.92 0.08 -11.90
N ALA A 160 -1.04 -0.33 -10.65
CA ALA A 160 -0.90 0.51 -9.46
C ALA A 160 0.49 0.40 -8.80
N GLY A 161 1.48 -0.19 -9.49
CA GLY A 161 2.85 -0.35 -8.99
C GLY A 161 3.20 -1.77 -8.52
N GLY A 162 2.30 -2.75 -8.70
CA GLY A 162 2.61 -4.18 -8.57
C GLY A 162 2.80 -4.72 -7.15
N VAL A 163 2.96 -3.86 -6.14
CA VAL A 163 3.09 -4.26 -4.74
C VAL A 163 2.26 -3.35 -3.84
N GLY A 164 1.51 -3.96 -2.93
CA GLY A 164 0.66 -3.29 -1.96
C GLY A 164 1.14 -3.52 -0.53
N LEU A 165 0.83 -2.58 0.34
CA LEU A 165 1.06 -2.69 1.78
C LEU A 165 -0.03 -3.57 2.40
N VAL A 166 0.32 -4.48 3.29
CA VAL A 166 -0.62 -5.13 4.19
C VAL A 166 -0.77 -4.24 5.41
N SER A 167 -2.01 -3.85 5.75
CA SER A 167 -2.26 -2.96 6.89
C SER A 167 -1.75 -3.56 8.19
N SER A 168 -1.33 -2.73 9.15
CA SER A 168 -0.78 -3.21 10.43
C SER A 168 -1.74 -4.14 11.16
N ALA A 169 -3.05 -3.83 11.17
CA ALA A 169 -4.05 -4.70 11.79
C ALA A 169 -4.04 -6.12 11.20
N LEU A 170 -3.97 -6.22 9.87
CA LEU A 170 -3.95 -7.52 9.19
C LEU A 170 -2.59 -8.22 9.34
N ALA A 171 -1.49 -7.48 9.37
CA ALA A 171 -0.16 -8.03 9.64
C ALA A 171 -0.04 -8.57 11.07
N ASP A 172 -0.61 -7.88 12.05
CA ASP A 172 -0.63 -8.29 13.46
C ASP A 172 -1.44 -9.59 13.64
N GLU A 173 -2.59 -9.70 12.98
CA GLU A 173 -3.40 -10.94 12.93
C GLU A 173 -2.59 -12.15 12.42
N TRP A 174 -1.65 -11.92 11.49
CA TRP A 174 -0.85 -12.97 10.87
C TRP A 174 0.52 -13.18 11.52
N SER A 175 0.90 -12.34 12.48
CA SER A 175 2.26 -12.29 13.03
C SER A 175 2.78 -13.65 13.52
N GLN A 176 1.92 -14.42 14.20
CA GLN A 176 2.26 -15.74 14.75
C GLN A 176 2.43 -16.84 13.69
N ALA A 177 1.96 -16.61 12.47
CA ALA A 177 2.06 -17.57 11.38
C ALA A 177 3.40 -17.49 10.63
N PHE A 178 4.27 -16.52 10.94
CA PHE A 178 5.59 -16.38 10.33
C PHE A 178 6.67 -17.14 11.09
N GLU A 179 7.52 -17.87 10.35
CA GLU A 179 8.65 -18.62 10.90
C GLU A 179 9.99 -18.00 10.48
N TYR A 180 10.85 -17.72 11.44
CA TYR A 180 12.15 -17.07 11.25
C TYR A 180 13.28 -18.10 11.28
N GLY A 181 13.48 -18.82 10.17
CA GLY A 181 14.50 -19.87 10.05
C GLY A 181 15.93 -19.36 9.80
N ALA A 182 16.10 -18.11 9.37
CA ALA A 182 17.40 -17.56 8.92
C ALA A 182 18.17 -16.77 9.99
N GLY A 183 17.72 -16.78 11.25
CA GLY A 183 18.36 -16.07 12.36
C GLY A 183 17.88 -14.63 12.57
N ALA A 184 18.38 -13.98 13.63
CA ALA A 184 17.93 -12.65 14.05
C ALA A 184 18.17 -11.57 12.98
N GLY A 185 17.19 -10.70 12.77
CA GLY A 185 17.26 -9.60 11.81
C GLY A 185 17.07 -9.99 10.34
N ARG A 186 16.82 -11.27 10.04
CA ARG A 186 16.45 -11.74 8.69
C ARG A 186 14.93 -11.76 8.52
N PRO A 187 14.41 -11.60 7.29
CA PRO A 187 12.98 -11.78 7.04
C PRO A 187 12.55 -13.22 7.36
N PRO A 188 11.26 -13.44 7.66
CA PRO A 188 10.73 -14.78 7.86
C PRO A 188 10.91 -15.61 6.61
N THR A 189 11.15 -16.91 6.79
CA THR A 189 11.41 -17.85 5.68
C THR A 189 10.14 -18.57 5.24
N HIS A 190 9.19 -18.74 6.16
CA HIS A 190 7.96 -19.48 5.90
C HIS A 190 6.76 -18.77 6.53
N PHE A 191 5.59 -19.09 5.98
CA PHE A 191 4.30 -18.63 6.45
C PHE A 191 3.32 -19.79 6.50
N THR A 192 2.68 -20.00 7.65
CA THR A 192 1.69 -21.06 7.83
C THR A 192 0.28 -20.51 7.61
N TRP A 193 -0.42 -21.06 6.63
CA TRP A 193 -1.78 -20.64 6.27
C TRP A 193 -2.71 -21.83 6.11
N ARG A 194 -3.81 -21.84 6.87
CA ARG A 194 -4.84 -22.90 6.86
C ARG A 194 -4.25 -24.32 7.00
N GLY A 195 -3.29 -24.48 7.90
CA GLY A 195 -2.64 -25.77 8.17
C GLY A 195 -1.58 -26.19 7.14
N ALA A 196 -1.37 -25.41 6.08
CA ALA A 196 -0.28 -25.63 5.13
C ALA A 196 0.86 -24.64 5.38
N ARG A 197 2.10 -25.13 5.24
CA ARG A 197 3.33 -24.35 5.41
C ARG A 197 3.86 -23.94 4.04
N TYR A 198 4.04 -22.64 3.82
CA TYR A 198 4.51 -22.07 2.56
C TYR A 198 5.90 -21.45 2.73
N GLU A 199 6.81 -21.75 1.81
CA GLU A 199 8.09 -21.02 1.70
C GLU A 199 7.84 -19.65 1.05
N LEU A 200 8.48 -18.61 1.61
CA LEU A 200 8.32 -17.24 1.10
C LEU A 200 9.29 -16.96 -0.04
N SER A 201 8.77 -16.51 -1.19
CA SER A 201 9.57 -16.32 -2.41
C SER A 201 10.50 -15.11 -2.35
N HIS A 202 10.19 -14.13 -1.50
CA HIS A 202 10.95 -12.87 -1.35
C HIS A 202 11.11 -12.01 -2.63
N GLU A 203 10.46 -12.35 -3.74
CA GLU A 203 10.54 -11.63 -5.02
C GLU A 203 10.22 -10.13 -4.89
N LEU A 204 9.24 -9.80 -4.04
CA LEU A 204 8.81 -8.42 -3.85
C LEU A 204 9.89 -7.56 -3.18
N LEU A 205 10.83 -8.15 -2.41
CA LEU A 205 11.90 -7.39 -1.76
C LEU A 205 12.79 -6.67 -2.79
N ALA A 206 12.96 -7.23 -3.99
CA ALA A 206 13.69 -6.56 -5.06
C ALA A 206 12.98 -5.30 -5.57
N LEU A 207 11.65 -5.39 -5.78
CA LEU A 207 10.82 -4.25 -6.18
C LEU A 207 10.80 -3.16 -5.10
N LEU A 208 10.78 -3.58 -3.84
CA LEU A 208 10.77 -2.70 -2.66
C LEU A 208 12.10 -1.94 -2.47
N ARG A 209 13.23 -2.46 -2.99
CA ARG A 209 14.56 -1.82 -2.98
C ARG A 209 14.78 -0.86 -4.15
N GLY A 210 14.13 -1.10 -5.30
CA GLY A 210 14.21 -0.24 -6.48
C GLY A 210 13.49 1.12 -6.32
N ASP A 211 12.54 1.20 -5.39
CA ASP A 211 11.76 2.41 -5.10
C ASP A 211 12.46 3.38 -4.14
N GLY A 212 13.73 3.73 -4.40
CA GLY A 212 14.57 4.62 -3.58
C GLY A 212 14.09 6.09 -3.46
N GLY A 213 12.81 6.33 -3.18
CA GLY A 213 12.17 7.63 -3.06
C GLY A 213 11.22 7.80 -1.86
N GLY A 214 11.33 6.98 -0.82
CA GLY A 214 10.70 7.23 0.49
C GLY A 214 11.77 7.56 1.53
N PRO A 215 11.60 8.58 2.41
CA PRO A 215 12.67 9.04 3.29
C PRO A 215 13.04 7.94 4.29
N ALA A 216 14.30 7.51 4.22
CA ALA A 216 14.90 6.57 5.14
C ALA A 216 14.81 7.11 6.58
N GLY A 217 14.12 6.38 7.45
CA GLY A 217 14.21 6.58 8.89
C GLY A 217 15.64 6.29 9.34
N ARG A 218 16.38 7.33 9.72
CA ARG A 218 17.60 7.16 10.51
C ARG A 218 17.17 6.77 11.93
N GLY A 219 17.58 5.59 12.37
CA GLY A 219 17.52 5.21 13.76
C GLY A 219 18.47 6.08 14.57
N ASP A 220 17.94 6.76 15.59
CA ASP A 220 18.75 7.28 16.68
C ASP A 220 19.19 6.07 17.52
N ALA A 221 20.48 5.74 17.40
CA ALA A 221 21.18 4.99 18.42
C ALA A 221 21.69 6.03 19.43
N ASP A 222 20.90 6.28 20.48
CA ASP A 222 21.39 7.07 21.62
C ASP A 222 22.44 6.24 22.36
N GLY A 223 23.68 6.76 22.30
CA GLY A 223 24.84 6.24 22.98
C GLY A 223 24.72 6.40 24.50
N VAL A 224 25.02 5.31 25.20
CA VAL A 224 25.31 5.30 26.62
C VAL A 224 26.57 6.14 26.87
N GLY A 225 26.39 7.33 27.43
CA GLY A 225 27.46 8.17 27.99
C GLY A 225 27.48 8.04 29.51
N GLY A 226 28.34 7.15 30.03
CA GLY A 226 28.72 7.15 31.43
C GLY A 226 29.80 8.19 31.73
N VAL A 227 29.90 8.51 33.03
CA VAL A 227 31.01 9.10 33.80
C VAL A 227 30.66 10.45 34.44
N GLY A 228 30.58 10.42 35.77
CA GLY A 228 30.55 11.57 36.65
C GLY A 228 30.83 11.13 38.08
N ARG A 229 32.11 10.85 38.38
CA ARG A 229 32.62 10.88 39.76
C ARG A 229 32.96 12.33 40.11
N GLY A 230 32.54 12.75 41.29
CA GLY A 230 32.89 13.99 41.97
C GLY A 230 32.25 13.98 43.33
#